data_AF-A0AAW1Q434-F1
#
_entry.id   AF-A0AAW1Q434-F1
#
_cell.length_a   1.000
_cell.length_b   1.000
_cell.length_c   1.000
_cell.angle_alpha   90.00
_cell.angle_beta   90.00
_cell.angle_gamma   90.00
#
_symmetry.space_group_name_H-M   'P 1'
#
loop_
_entity.id
_entity.type
_entity.pdbx_description
1 polymer ?
#
loop_
_entity_poly.entity_id
_entity_poly.type
_entity_poly.pdbx_seq_one_letter_code
_entity_poly.pdbx_strand_id
1 'polypeptide(L)'
;MLTGQKGVKYGLTIPSQKQKPKAAGVKGPIAAFAQDDSDDEGNNVGRAVARQAATKRTDKKVEAMHAAALQEDASVFDYDGVYDTIQETREQPKQAEKLARKSRYIESLLDKAKEREREQDIVYERRLAKERQLEDHLYGDKEKFVTGAYKRKLEEEAKWKAEAAIREAREAQEDVVKRGHMGDFYKNLLTNNTMCTDSTAVVIVIMIIRIAAADMHQAAVMSQMAQIGGTETGGSTAIGMNEVSEAVPILILPAR
;
A
#
# COMPACT_ATOMS: atom_id res chain seq x y z
N MET A 1 -20.18 -21.72 46.00
CA MET A 1 -19.24 -22.65 45.34
C MET A 1 -19.71 -22.84 43.91
N LEU A 2 -18.96 -22.36 42.91
CA LEU A 2 -19.33 -22.55 41.49
C LEU A 2 -19.03 -24.00 41.10
N THR A 3 -20.07 -24.77 40.80
CA THR A 3 -19.97 -26.13 40.28
C THR A 3 -19.67 -26.09 38.79
N GLY A 4 -18.41 -26.34 38.41
CA GLY A 4 -17.99 -26.45 37.01
C GLY A 4 -18.64 -27.65 36.31
N GLN A 5 -19.00 -27.49 35.03
CA GLN A 5 -19.49 -28.58 34.18
C GLN A 5 -18.47 -29.73 34.14
N LYS A 6 -18.92 -30.94 34.46
CA LYS A 6 -18.10 -32.16 34.39
C LYS A 6 -17.72 -32.43 32.93
N GLY A 7 -16.42 -32.38 32.63
CA GLY A 7 -15.86 -32.79 31.34
C GLY A 7 -15.04 -31.73 30.59
N VAL A 8 -15.03 -30.48 31.05
CA VAL A 8 -14.28 -29.41 30.37
C VAL A 8 -12.92 -29.23 31.05
N LYS A 9 -11.85 -29.58 30.32
CA LYS A 9 -10.46 -29.42 30.77
C LYS A 9 -10.00 -28.01 30.41
N TYR A 10 -9.86 -27.13 31.40
CA TYR A 10 -9.31 -25.78 31.19
C TYR A 10 -7.83 -25.76 31.55
N GLY A 11 -7.00 -25.21 30.66
CA GLY A 11 -5.54 -25.14 30.78
C GLY A 11 -4.83 -25.52 29.47
N LEU A 12 -3.54 -25.15 29.33
CA LEU A 12 -2.71 -25.49 28.17
C LEU A 12 -2.50 -27.01 28.12
N THR A 13 -3.33 -27.70 27.35
CA THR A 13 -3.22 -29.15 27.12
C THR A 13 -2.12 -29.43 26.10
N ILE A 14 -0.98 -29.93 26.57
CA ILE A 14 0.10 -30.40 25.71
C ILE A 14 -0.35 -31.75 25.12
N PRO A 15 -0.51 -31.90 23.79
CA PRO A 15 -0.83 -33.18 23.20
C PRO A 15 0.35 -34.14 23.40
N SER A 16 0.11 -35.24 24.10
CA SER A 16 1.07 -36.35 24.20
C SER A 16 1.44 -36.84 22.81
N GLN A 17 2.73 -36.77 22.47
CA GLN A 17 3.27 -37.32 21.24
C GLN A 17 3.02 -38.83 21.22
N LYS A 18 2.13 -39.28 20.33
CA LYS A 18 1.99 -40.70 19.99
C LYS A 18 3.34 -41.22 19.50
N GLN A 19 3.91 -42.15 20.26
CA GLN A 19 5.10 -42.90 19.86
C GLN A 19 4.78 -43.66 18.56
N LYS A 20 5.51 -43.37 17.49
CA LYS A 20 5.50 -44.19 16.27
C LYS A 20 6.21 -45.53 16.56
N PRO A 21 5.75 -46.66 15.99
CA PRO A 21 6.46 -47.93 16.12
C PRO A 21 7.86 -47.82 15.49
N LYS A 22 8.87 -48.34 16.20
CA LYS A 22 10.26 -48.37 15.74
C LYS A 22 10.36 -49.23 14.47
N ALA A 23 10.68 -48.62 13.34
CA ALA A 23 11.12 -49.33 12.15
C ALA A 23 12.51 -49.96 12.43
N ALA A 24 12.66 -51.21 12.01
CA ALA A 24 13.89 -51.98 12.16
C ALA A 24 15.05 -51.37 11.35
N GLY A 25 16.21 -51.22 12.00
CA GLY A 25 17.56 -51.28 11.43
C GLY A 25 17.90 -50.37 10.24
N VAL A 26 18.23 -49.10 10.51
CA VAL A 26 19.09 -48.31 9.61
C VAL A 26 20.49 -48.31 10.22
N LYS A 27 21.46 -48.94 9.53
CA LYS A 27 22.88 -48.84 9.90
C LYS A 27 23.27 -47.37 9.78
N GLY A 28 23.81 -46.81 10.87
CA GLY A 28 24.17 -45.39 10.97
C GLY A 28 25.22 -44.95 9.94
N PRO A 29 25.44 -43.63 9.79
CA PRO A 29 26.39 -43.09 8.83
C PRO A 29 27.80 -43.60 9.15
N ILE A 30 28.50 -44.04 8.12
CA ILE A 30 29.90 -44.47 8.18
C ILE A 30 30.71 -43.25 8.65
N ALA A 31 31.25 -43.29 9.86
CA ALA A 31 32.09 -42.22 10.40
C ALA A 31 33.36 -42.10 9.55
N ALA A 32 33.51 -40.99 8.83
CA ALA A 32 34.64 -40.72 7.91
C ALA A 32 36.02 -40.70 8.61
N PHE A 33 36.04 -40.61 9.94
CA PHE A 33 37.26 -40.54 10.76
C PHE A 33 37.61 -41.84 11.48
N ALA A 34 36.77 -42.88 11.38
CA ALA A 34 37.00 -44.14 12.11
C ALA A 34 37.88 -45.15 11.35
N GLN A 35 38.29 -44.83 10.11
CA GLN A 35 39.00 -45.77 9.22
C GLN A 35 40.49 -45.47 9.07
N ASP A 36 41.02 -44.41 9.72
CA ASP A 36 42.37 -43.90 9.43
C ASP A 36 43.39 -44.00 10.58
N ASP A 37 43.05 -44.60 11.73
CA ASP A 37 44.02 -44.68 12.83
C ASP A 37 43.99 -45.99 13.61
N SER A 38 44.03 -47.10 12.87
CA SER A 38 44.45 -48.40 13.42
C SER A 38 45.80 -48.74 12.81
N ASP A 39 46.83 -48.14 13.39
CA ASP A 39 48.24 -48.38 13.13
C ASP A 39 48.60 -49.82 13.57
N ASP A 40 48.57 -50.75 12.62
CA ASP A 40 49.25 -52.05 12.73
C ASP A 40 50.61 -51.91 12.05
N GLU A 41 51.61 -51.68 12.88
CA GLU A 41 52.98 -51.35 12.52
C GLU A 41 53.71 -52.58 11.99
N GLY A 42 53.45 -52.89 10.73
CA GLY A 42 54.19 -53.86 9.93
C GLY A 42 54.89 -53.17 8.76
N ASN A 43 56.00 -52.49 9.05
CA ASN A 43 56.99 -51.83 8.18
C ASN A 43 56.96 -52.19 6.67
N ASN A 44 55.93 -51.76 5.95
CA ASN A 44 55.74 -51.99 4.52
C ASN A 44 55.66 -50.65 3.80
N VAL A 45 56.85 -50.10 3.49
CA VAL A 45 57.02 -48.86 2.74
C VAL A 45 56.30 -48.93 1.37
N GLY A 46 56.24 -50.11 0.73
CA GLY A 46 55.57 -50.31 -0.55
C GLY A 46 54.04 -50.14 -0.51
N ARG A 47 53.39 -50.56 0.58
CA ARG A 47 51.94 -50.43 0.80
C ARG A 47 51.58 -48.99 1.18
N ALA A 48 52.42 -48.32 1.96
CA ALA A 48 52.28 -46.89 2.24
C ALA A 48 52.41 -46.06 0.95
N VAL A 49 53.41 -46.36 0.10
CA VAL A 49 53.59 -45.71 -1.20
C VAL A 49 52.43 -45.99 -2.16
N ALA A 50 51.92 -47.22 -2.20
CA ALA A 50 50.74 -47.56 -3.02
C ALA A 50 49.48 -46.84 -2.57
N ARG A 51 49.27 -46.69 -1.24
CA ARG A 51 48.17 -45.89 -0.68
C ARG A 51 48.31 -44.42 -1.03
N GLN A 52 49.48 -43.81 -0.80
CA GLN A 52 49.75 -42.42 -1.18
C GLN A 52 49.59 -42.18 -2.68
N ALA A 53 49.99 -43.14 -3.53
CA ALA A 53 49.79 -43.06 -4.98
C ALA A 53 48.31 -43.13 -5.36
N ALA A 54 47.49 -43.90 -4.63
CA ALA A 54 46.04 -43.93 -4.81
C ALA A 54 45.40 -42.61 -4.39
N THR A 55 45.77 -42.04 -3.23
CA THR A 55 45.27 -40.73 -2.77
C THR A 55 45.65 -39.61 -3.74
N LYS A 56 46.91 -39.58 -4.22
CA LYS A 56 47.33 -38.61 -5.25
C LYS A 56 46.55 -38.70 -6.55
N ARG A 57 46.07 -39.90 -6.93
CA ARG A 57 45.21 -40.07 -8.11
C ARG A 57 43.80 -39.55 -7.85
N THR A 58 43.26 -39.73 -6.65
CA THR A 58 41.96 -39.17 -6.28
C THR A 58 42.02 -37.64 -6.19
N ASP A 59 43.09 -37.09 -5.60
CA ASP A 59 43.27 -35.64 -5.45
C ASP A 59 43.36 -34.96 -6.82
N LYS A 60 44.15 -35.52 -7.74
CA LYS A 60 44.21 -35.04 -9.14
C LYS A 60 42.86 -35.07 -9.84
N LYS A 61 42.03 -36.08 -9.56
CA LYS A 61 40.68 -36.17 -10.12
C LYS A 61 39.77 -35.08 -9.54
N VAL A 62 39.88 -34.81 -8.23
CA VAL A 62 39.14 -33.74 -7.55
C VAL A 62 39.57 -32.36 -8.06
N GLU A 63 40.87 -32.12 -8.21
CA GLU A 63 41.41 -30.87 -8.78
C GLU A 63 40.93 -30.64 -10.21
N ALA A 64 40.95 -31.69 -11.05
CA ALA A 64 40.44 -31.61 -12.42
C ALA A 64 38.93 -31.30 -12.46
N MET A 65 38.14 -31.90 -11.56
CA MET A 65 36.72 -31.62 -11.42
C MET A 65 36.46 -30.20 -10.92
N HIS A 66 37.24 -29.71 -9.96
CA HIS A 66 37.15 -28.35 -9.45
C HIS A 66 37.51 -27.31 -10.52
N ALA A 67 38.59 -27.55 -11.26
CA ALA A 67 39.00 -26.67 -12.37
C ALA A 67 37.97 -26.64 -13.51
N ALA A 68 37.37 -27.79 -13.84
CA ALA A 68 36.28 -27.85 -14.82
C ALA A 68 35.05 -27.05 -14.34
N ALA A 69 34.67 -27.19 -13.07
CA ALA A 69 33.54 -26.45 -12.49
C ALA A 69 33.77 -24.92 -12.51
N LEU A 70 34.98 -24.46 -12.17
CA LEU A 70 35.34 -23.04 -12.23
C LEU A 70 35.43 -22.47 -13.66
N GLN A 71 35.73 -23.32 -14.66
CA GLN A 71 35.72 -22.91 -16.06
C GLN A 71 34.31 -22.73 -16.60
N GLU A 72 33.35 -23.52 -16.13
CA GLU A 72 31.94 -23.38 -16.49
C GLU A 72 31.33 -22.13 -15.86
N ASP A 73 31.53 -21.94 -14.55
CA ASP A 73 31.06 -20.74 -13.84
C ASP A 73 31.92 -20.47 -12.58
N ALA A 74 32.47 -19.26 -12.50
CA ALA A 74 33.31 -18.82 -11.39
C ALA A 74 32.55 -18.68 -10.06
N SER A 75 31.23 -18.58 -10.09
CA SER A 75 30.36 -18.44 -8.92
C SER A 75 29.81 -19.76 -8.36
N VAL A 76 30.19 -20.91 -8.94
CA VAL A 76 29.70 -22.25 -8.53
C VAL A 76 29.86 -22.55 -7.04
N PHE A 77 30.91 -22.02 -6.41
CA PHE A 77 31.21 -22.22 -4.99
C PHE A 77 30.83 -21.02 -4.12
N ASP A 78 30.21 -19.98 -4.68
CA ASP A 78 29.70 -18.82 -3.95
C ASP A 78 28.35 -19.14 -3.30
N TYR A 79 28.41 -19.92 -2.22
CA TYR A 79 27.24 -20.31 -1.45
C TYR A 79 26.59 -19.13 -0.70
N ASP A 80 27.38 -18.11 -0.34
CA ASP A 80 26.91 -16.96 0.44
C ASP A 80 26.07 -16.03 -0.44
N GLY A 81 26.53 -15.71 -1.66
CA GLY A 81 25.77 -14.88 -2.59
C GLY A 81 24.42 -15.52 -2.99
N VAL A 82 24.37 -16.84 -3.20
CA VAL A 82 23.11 -17.55 -3.46
C VAL A 82 22.20 -17.54 -2.22
N TYR A 83 22.77 -17.65 -1.03
CA TYR A 83 21.99 -17.59 0.20
C TYR A 83 21.39 -16.20 0.44
N ASP A 84 22.19 -15.15 0.28
CA ASP A 84 21.76 -13.76 0.41
C ASP A 84 20.64 -13.43 -0.58
N THR A 85 20.79 -13.81 -1.85
CA THR A 85 19.72 -13.60 -2.85
C THR A 85 18.42 -14.33 -2.51
N ILE A 86 18.49 -15.55 -1.94
CA ILE A 86 17.31 -16.27 -1.46
C ILE A 86 16.68 -15.55 -0.26
N GLN A 87 17.48 -15.03 0.66
CA GLN A 87 16.97 -14.29 1.81
C GLN A 87 16.36 -12.96 1.41
N GLU A 88 17.03 -12.18 0.57
CA GLU A 88 16.49 -10.95 0.00
C GLU A 88 15.16 -11.21 -0.69
N THR A 89 15.07 -12.23 -1.56
CA THR A 89 13.81 -12.59 -2.23
C THR A 89 12.70 -12.98 -1.25
N ARG A 90 13.04 -13.57 -0.10
CA ARG A 90 12.09 -13.90 0.97
C ARG A 90 11.69 -12.69 1.82
N GLU A 91 12.58 -11.70 1.96
CA GLU A 91 12.39 -10.53 2.82
C GLU A 91 11.71 -9.38 2.08
N GLN A 92 12.02 -9.14 0.81
CA GLN A 92 11.40 -8.11 -0.03
C GLN A 92 9.86 -8.12 0.04
N PRO A 93 9.14 -9.26 -0.14
CA PRO A 93 7.69 -9.27 -0.05
C PRO A 93 7.20 -8.98 1.37
N LYS A 94 7.92 -9.42 2.41
CA LYS A 94 7.56 -9.14 3.82
C LYS A 94 7.77 -7.68 4.17
N GLN A 95 8.81 -7.05 3.64
CA GLN A 95 9.07 -5.62 3.82
C GLN A 95 8.01 -4.80 3.07
N ALA A 96 7.68 -5.17 1.84
CA ALA A 96 6.60 -4.55 1.07
C ALA A 96 5.25 -4.69 1.78
N GLU A 97 4.92 -5.85 2.34
CA GLU A 97 3.70 -6.08 3.12
C GLU A 97 3.67 -5.21 4.39
N LYS A 98 4.79 -5.11 5.12
CA LYS A 98 4.90 -4.24 6.31
C LYS A 98 4.68 -2.77 5.97
N LEU A 99 5.20 -2.31 4.83
CA LEU A 99 5.02 -0.93 4.35
C LEU A 99 3.59 -0.69 3.86
N ALA A 100 2.99 -1.67 3.18
CA ALA A 100 1.61 -1.61 2.71
C ALA A 100 0.61 -1.64 3.87
N ARG A 101 0.94 -2.34 4.96
CA ARG A 101 0.15 -2.40 6.18
C ARG A 101 0.24 -1.08 6.94
N LYS A 102 -0.56 -0.12 6.51
CA LYS A 102 -0.80 1.11 7.28
C LYS A 102 -1.31 0.76 8.67
N SER A 103 -0.86 1.53 9.67
CA SER A 103 -1.35 1.37 11.03
C SER A 103 -2.86 1.67 11.09
N ARG A 104 -3.58 1.02 12.00
CA ARG A 104 -5.04 1.19 12.13
C ARG A 104 -5.47 2.61 12.54
N TYR A 105 -4.60 3.37 13.24
CA TYR A 105 -5.01 4.61 13.92
C TYR A 105 -4.15 5.84 13.63
N ILE A 106 -2.92 5.73 13.11
CA ILE A 106 -2.03 6.90 12.96
C ILE A 106 -2.68 7.98 12.07
N GLU A 107 -3.32 7.59 10.97
CA GLU A 107 -4.03 8.53 10.09
C GLU A 107 -5.12 9.30 10.86
N SER A 108 -5.98 8.59 11.59
CA SER A 108 -7.03 9.22 12.41
C SER A 108 -6.48 10.13 13.52
N LEU A 109 -5.30 9.83 14.05
CA LEU A 109 -4.64 10.68 15.06
C LEU A 109 -4.05 11.93 14.44
N LEU A 110 -3.45 11.82 13.24
CA LEU A 110 -2.93 12.94 12.49
C LEU A 110 -4.06 13.88 12.04
N ASP A 111 -5.19 13.34 11.60
CA ASP A 111 -6.34 14.14 11.19
C ASP A 111 -6.95 14.90 12.38
N LYS A 112 -7.10 14.23 13.53
CA LYS A 112 -7.54 14.89 14.77
C LYS A 112 -6.55 15.94 15.29
N ALA A 113 -5.25 15.75 15.05
CA ALA A 113 -4.25 16.75 15.41
C ALA A 113 -4.41 18.01 14.53
N LYS A 114 -4.59 17.84 13.22
CA LYS A 114 -4.86 18.94 12.28
C LYS A 114 -6.19 19.64 12.57
N GLU A 115 -7.23 18.91 12.98
CA GLU A 115 -8.49 19.48 13.44
C GLU A 115 -8.27 20.41 14.65
N ARG A 116 -7.56 19.93 15.67
CA ARG A 116 -7.24 20.73 16.86
C ARG A 116 -6.40 21.97 16.55
N GLU A 117 -5.43 21.85 15.65
CA GLU A 117 -4.62 22.99 15.19
C GLU A 117 -5.52 24.06 14.56
N ARG A 118 -6.41 23.67 13.65
CA ARG A 118 -7.39 24.58 13.04
C ARG A 118 -8.33 25.23 14.06
N GLU A 119 -8.82 24.46 15.03
CA GLU A 119 -9.67 25.01 16.09
C GLU A 119 -8.93 26.05 16.94
N GLN A 120 -7.65 25.78 17.27
CA GLN A 120 -6.79 26.71 18.00
C GLN A 120 -6.58 28.00 17.22
N ASP A 121 -6.32 27.91 15.91
CA ASP A 121 -6.17 29.08 15.04
C ASP A 121 -7.44 29.92 15.01
N ILE A 122 -8.61 29.29 14.87
CA ILE A 122 -9.91 29.98 14.91
C ILE A 122 -10.12 30.70 16.25
N VAL A 123 -9.77 30.06 17.36
CA VAL A 123 -9.89 30.67 18.70
C VAL A 123 -8.94 31.87 18.83
N TYR A 124 -7.70 31.72 18.38
CA TYR A 124 -6.71 32.79 18.40
C TYR A 124 -7.15 33.99 17.55
N GLU A 125 -7.65 33.75 16.34
CA GLU A 125 -8.16 34.81 15.46
C GLU A 125 -9.39 35.51 16.04
N ARG A 126 -10.32 34.75 16.63
CA ARG A 126 -11.49 35.33 17.32
C ARG A 126 -11.06 36.20 18.50
N ARG A 127 -10.03 35.79 19.25
CA ARG A 127 -9.47 36.61 20.32
C ARG A 127 -8.87 37.89 19.77
N LEU A 128 -8.05 37.80 18.73
CA LEU A 128 -7.40 38.95 18.11
C LEU A 128 -8.44 39.92 17.49
N ALA A 129 -9.51 39.41 16.90
CA ALA A 129 -10.59 40.23 16.38
C ALA A 129 -11.32 41.00 17.50
N LYS A 130 -11.53 40.38 18.66
CA LYS A 130 -12.11 41.06 19.83
C LYS A 130 -11.20 42.14 20.37
N GLU A 131 -9.89 41.88 20.47
CA GLU A 131 -8.90 42.87 20.90
C GLU A 131 -8.89 44.09 19.95
N ARG A 132 -8.93 43.85 18.63
CA ARG A 132 -9.06 44.94 17.63
C ARG A 132 -10.35 45.73 17.76
N GLN A 133 -11.49 45.08 18.04
CA GLN A 133 -12.77 45.79 18.23
C GLN A 133 -12.73 46.74 19.44
N LEU A 134 -12.02 46.37 20.51
CA LEU A 134 -11.84 47.21 21.69
C LEU A 134 -10.93 48.41 21.38
N GLU A 135 -9.84 48.19 20.64
CA GLU A 135 -8.91 49.24 20.21
C GLU A 135 -9.47 50.15 19.10
N ASP A 136 -10.41 49.65 18.30
CA ASP A 136 -11.08 50.40 17.23
C ASP A 136 -11.85 51.62 17.76
N HIS A 137 -12.30 51.61 19.02
CA HIS A 137 -12.87 52.81 19.65
C HIS A 137 -11.82 53.92 19.84
N LEU A 138 -10.55 53.59 20.03
CA LEU A 138 -9.48 54.56 20.24
C LEU A 138 -8.80 54.99 18.93
N TYR A 139 -8.83 54.14 17.90
CA TYR A 139 -8.05 54.32 16.68
C TYR A 139 -8.85 54.18 15.38
N GLY A 140 -10.18 54.17 15.45
CA GLY A 140 -11.08 53.97 14.31
C GLY A 140 -10.94 55.02 13.19
N ASP A 141 -10.54 56.24 13.53
CA ASP A 141 -10.36 57.34 12.56
C ASP A 141 -9.07 57.23 11.72
N LYS A 142 -8.22 56.25 12.00
CA LYS A 142 -6.95 56.04 11.27
C LYS A 142 -7.13 55.10 10.08
N GLU A 143 -6.37 55.35 9.00
CA GLU A 143 -6.39 54.52 7.80
C GLU A 143 -5.83 53.11 8.08
N LYS A 144 -6.55 52.07 7.64
CA LYS A 144 -6.16 50.65 7.79
C LYS A 144 -5.67 50.10 6.45
N PHE A 145 -4.38 49.76 6.36
CA PHE A 145 -3.80 49.17 5.16
C PHE A 145 -3.74 47.64 5.25
N VAL A 146 -4.25 46.97 4.21
CA VAL A 146 -4.27 45.50 4.13
C VAL A 146 -3.44 45.03 2.94
N THR A 147 -2.48 44.13 3.19
CA THR A 147 -1.62 43.54 2.15
C THR A 147 -2.38 42.50 1.32
N GLY A 148 -1.95 42.28 0.07
CA GLY A 148 -2.58 41.29 -0.82
C GLY A 148 -2.57 39.86 -0.25
N ALA A 149 -1.52 39.50 0.50
CA ALA A 149 -1.42 38.20 1.17
C ALA A 149 -2.50 38.02 2.25
N TYR A 150 -2.81 39.06 3.02
CA TYR A 150 -3.85 38.99 4.05
C TYR A 150 -5.25 38.89 3.45
N LYS A 151 -5.50 39.57 2.31
CA LYS A 151 -6.77 39.41 1.57
C LYS A 151 -6.99 37.96 1.14
N ARG A 152 -5.94 37.30 0.62
CA ARG A 152 -5.98 35.88 0.26
C ARG A 152 -6.30 34.99 1.47
N LYS A 153 -5.66 35.24 2.63
CA LYS A 153 -5.96 34.51 3.87
C LYS A 153 -7.44 34.65 4.29
N LEU A 154 -8.00 35.86 4.21
CA LEU A 154 -9.42 36.09 4.52
C LEU A 154 -10.36 35.35 3.56
N GLU A 155 -10.04 35.31 2.27
CA GLU A 155 -10.83 34.57 1.27
C GLU A 155 -10.77 33.06 1.49
N GLU A 156 -9.59 32.52 1.82
CA GLU A 156 -9.40 31.10 2.17
C GLU A 156 -10.21 30.74 3.42
N GLU A 157 -10.12 31.54 4.49
CA GLU A 157 -10.93 31.35 5.70
C GLU A 157 -12.43 31.44 5.42
N ALA A 158 -12.86 32.39 4.58
CA ALA A 158 -14.27 32.55 4.23
C ALA A 158 -14.80 31.34 3.46
N LYS A 159 -14.01 30.79 2.53
CA LYS A 159 -14.34 29.54 1.81
C LYS A 159 -14.45 28.37 2.77
N TRP A 160 -13.51 28.21 3.70
CA TRP A 160 -13.56 27.16 4.70
C TRP A 160 -14.76 27.26 5.63
N LYS A 161 -15.09 28.48 6.10
CA LYS A 161 -16.27 28.74 6.93
C LYS A 161 -17.57 28.43 6.17
N ALA A 162 -17.65 28.79 4.90
CA ALA A 162 -18.79 28.48 4.05
C ALA A 162 -18.94 26.97 3.82
N GLU A 163 -17.86 26.26 3.53
CA GLU A 163 -17.88 24.80 3.36
C GLU A 163 -18.29 24.08 4.66
N ALA A 164 -17.74 24.52 5.80
CA ALA A 164 -18.12 24.00 7.11
C ALA A 164 -19.61 24.24 7.41
N ALA A 165 -20.13 25.43 7.10
CA ALA A 165 -21.55 25.74 7.28
C ALA A 165 -22.46 24.90 6.37
N ILE A 166 -22.05 24.64 5.12
CA ILE A 166 -22.78 23.75 4.21
C ILE A 166 -22.78 22.31 4.75
N ARG A 167 -21.64 21.83 5.24
CA ARG A 167 -21.52 20.50 5.85
C ARG A 167 -22.40 20.38 7.10
N GLU A 168 -22.32 21.36 8.00
CA GLU A 168 -23.15 21.40 9.20
C GLU A 168 -24.64 21.46 8.86
N ALA A 169 -25.04 22.25 7.86
CA ALA A 169 -26.43 22.29 7.41
C ALA A 169 -26.91 20.94 6.88
N ARG A 170 -26.04 20.22 6.14
CA ARG A 170 -26.34 18.87 5.65
C ARG A 170 -26.44 17.86 6.79
N GLU A 171 -25.49 17.85 7.72
CA GLU A 171 -25.50 16.98 8.90
C GLU A 171 -26.71 17.27 9.80
N ALA A 172 -27.04 18.56 10.00
CA ALA A 172 -28.21 18.97 10.75
C ALA A 172 -29.52 18.54 10.08
N GLN A 173 -29.57 18.51 8.75
CA GLN A 173 -30.69 17.95 8.03
C GLN A 173 -30.74 16.44 8.17
N GLU A 174 -29.61 15.72 8.09
CA GLU A 174 -29.50 14.26 8.15
C GLU A 174 -29.54 13.70 9.60
N ASP A 175 -29.64 14.57 10.59
CA ASP A 175 -29.73 14.23 12.01
C ASP A 175 -30.98 13.39 12.32
N VAL A 176 -30.74 12.17 12.77
CA VAL A 176 -31.76 11.15 13.05
C VAL A 176 -32.68 11.57 14.19
N VAL A 177 -32.17 12.34 15.17
CA VAL A 177 -32.96 12.82 16.31
C VAL A 177 -34.00 13.85 15.85
N LYS A 178 -33.63 14.70 14.89
CA LYS A 178 -34.51 15.75 14.35
C LYS A 178 -35.56 15.19 13.38
N ARG A 179 -35.23 14.13 12.63
CA ARG A 179 -36.15 13.52 11.65
C ARG A 179 -37.17 12.55 12.24
N GLY A 180 -36.99 12.06 13.48
CA GLY A 180 -37.97 11.22 14.20
C GLY A 180 -38.15 9.79 13.67
N HIS A 181 -37.69 9.46 12.46
CA HIS A 181 -37.73 8.10 11.89
C HIS A 181 -36.33 7.52 11.67
N MET A 182 -36.14 6.25 12.02
CA MET A 182 -34.84 5.56 11.86
C MET A 182 -34.60 5.06 10.42
N GLY A 183 -35.59 5.18 9.52
CA GLY A 183 -35.50 4.67 8.15
C GLY A 183 -34.33 5.25 7.35
N ASP A 184 -34.03 6.54 7.51
CA ASP A 184 -32.91 7.20 6.84
C ASP A 184 -31.55 6.79 7.42
N PHE A 185 -31.48 6.54 8.73
CA PHE A 185 -30.30 5.96 9.37
C PHE A 185 -30.01 4.56 8.79
N TYR A 186 -31.03 3.70 8.68
CA TYR A 186 -30.86 2.37 8.11
C TYR A 186 -30.54 2.40 6.62
N LYS A 187 -31.11 3.32 5.83
CA LYS A 187 -30.73 3.52 4.42
C LYS A 187 -29.28 3.96 4.31
N ASN A 188 -28.86 4.95 5.11
CA ASN A 188 -27.47 5.43 5.14
C ASN A 188 -26.51 4.29 5.54
N LEU A 189 -26.87 3.51 6.55
CA LEU A 189 -26.12 2.33 6.99
C LEU A 189 -26.03 1.27 5.89
N LEU A 190 -27.13 0.90 5.24
CA LEU A 190 -27.13 -0.14 4.20
C LEU A 190 -26.46 0.30 2.89
N THR A 191 -26.44 1.61 2.60
CA THR A 191 -25.88 2.16 1.36
C THR A 191 -24.39 2.49 1.52
N ASN A 192 -23.99 3.05 2.67
CA ASN A 192 -22.64 3.58 2.89
C ASN A 192 -21.78 2.71 3.83
N ASN A 193 -22.36 1.73 4.52
CA ASN A 193 -21.65 0.82 5.43
C ASN A 193 -21.33 -0.54 4.79
N THR A 194 -21.07 -0.58 3.47
CA THR A 194 -20.28 -1.66 2.84
C THR A 194 -18.81 -1.61 3.30
N MET A 195 -18.56 -1.31 4.58
CA MET A 195 -17.27 -1.33 5.27
C MET A 195 -16.85 -2.75 5.69
N CYS A 196 -17.43 -3.78 5.07
CA CYS A 196 -16.98 -5.16 5.18
C CYS A 196 -17.20 -5.93 3.88
N THR A 197 -16.72 -5.39 2.75
CA THR A 197 -16.22 -6.23 1.67
C THR A 197 -14.93 -5.59 1.15
N ASP A 198 -13.83 -6.34 1.19
CA ASP A 198 -12.65 -5.99 0.40
C ASP A 198 -13.10 -5.88 -1.06
N SER A 199 -13.24 -4.67 -1.60
CA SER A 199 -13.91 -4.52 -2.88
C SER A 199 -13.44 -3.33 -3.70
N THR A 200 -12.13 -3.30 -3.95
CA THR A 200 -11.63 -2.76 -5.22
C THR A 200 -12.40 -3.39 -6.39
N ALA A 201 -12.75 -4.68 -6.30
CA ALA A 201 -13.57 -5.37 -7.30
C ALA A 201 -14.96 -4.75 -7.50
N VAL A 202 -15.74 -4.47 -6.45
CA VAL A 202 -17.08 -3.87 -6.63
C VAL A 202 -17.00 -2.41 -7.06
N VAL A 203 -16.02 -1.63 -6.59
CA VAL A 203 -15.81 -0.26 -7.09
C VAL A 203 -15.41 -0.27 -8.57
N ILE A 204 -14.53 -1.19 -8.98
CA ILE A 204 -14.13 -1.38 -10.39
C ILE A 204 -15.33 -1.86 -11.23
N VAL A 205 -16.13 -2.82 -10.75
CA VAL A 205 -17.32 -3.30 -11.47
C VAL A 205 -18.37 -2.19 -11.60
N ILE A 206 -18.64 -1.42 -10.56
CA ILE A 206 -19.56 -0.27 -10.61
C ILE A 206 -19.02 0.81 -11.57
N MET A 207 -17.71 1.05 -11.59
CA MET A 207 -17.08 2.01 -12.49
C MET A 207 -17.12 1.54 -13.95
N ILE A 208 -16.88 0.26 -14.22
CA ILE A 208 -17.02 -0.36 -15.56
C ILE A 208 -18.48 -0.27 -16.04
N ILE A 209 -19.46 -0.56 -15.17
CA ILE A 209 -20.89 -0.45 -15.53
C ILE A 209 -21.26 1.00 -15.86
N ARG A 210 -20.73 1.99 -15.14
CA ARG A 210 -20.98 3.42 -15.42
C ARG A 210 -20.34 3.90 -16.72
N ILE A 211 -19.14 3.42 -17.06
CA ILE A 211 -18.45 3.75 -18.32
C ILE A 211 -19.21 3.13 -19.51
N ALA A 212 -19.60 1.86 -19.41
CA ALA A 212 -20.37 1.19 -20.46
C ALA A 212 -21.75 1.84 -20.70
N ALA A 213 -22.40 2.36 -19.64
CA ALA A 213 -23.65 3.09 -19.77
C ALA A 213 -23.47 4.47 -20.46
N ALA A 214 -22.33 5.14 -20.23
CA ALA A 214 -22.01 6.40 -20.91
C ALA A 214 -21.72 6.19 -22.40
N ASP A 215 -21.00 5.13 -22.76
CA ASP A 215 -20.71 4.77 -24.16
C ASP A 215 -22.00 4.40 -24.92
N MET A 216 -22.94 3.70 -24.29
CA MET A 216 -24.27 3.46 -24.89
C MET A 216 -25.05 4.75 -25.13
N HIS A 217 -24.92 5.73 -24.23
CA HIS A 217 -25.60 7.02 -24.37
C HIS A 217 -24.96 7.87 -25.48
N GLN A 218 -23.64 7.82 -25.63
CA GLN A 218 -22.90 8.49 -26.70
C GLN A 218 -23.18 7.85 -28.07
N ALA A 219 -23.25 6.51 -28.13
CA ALA A 219 -23.64 5.78 -29.34
C ALA A 219 -25.11 6.04 -29.73
N ALA A 220 -26.02 6.19 -28.75
CA ALA A 220 -27.41 6.57 -29.01
C ALA A 220 -27.50 8.01 -29.54
N VAL A 221 -26.74 8.96 -28.97
CA VAL A 221 -26.69 10.35 -29.45
C VAL A 221 -26.04 10.44 -30.84
N MET A 222 -24.99 9.66 -31.12
CA MET A 222 -24.37 9.61 -32.46
C MET A 222 -25.27 8.94 -33.50
N SER A 223 -26.03 7.91 -33.13
CA SER A 223 -27.03 7.28 -34.00
C SER A 223 -28.19 8.23 -34.31
N GLN A 224 -28.61 9.03 -33.33
CA GLN A 224 -29.67 10.02 -33.51
C GLN A 224 -29.22 11.23 -34.34
N MET A 225 -27.92 11.59 -34.31
CA MET A 225 -27.35 12.58 -35.22
C MET A 225 -27.15 12.06 -36.65
N ALA A 226 -26.84 10.77 -36.84
CA ALA A 226 -26.68 10.16 -38.15
C ALA A 226 -28.01 10.04 -38.94
N GLN A 227 -29.15 10.03 -38.25
CA GLN A 227 -30.48 10.02 -38.89
C GLN A 227 -30.96 11.41 -39.36
N ILE A 228 -30.30 12.49 -38.94
CA ILE A 228 -30.65 13.87 -39.33
C ILE A 228 -29.81 14.34 -40.55
N GLY A 229 -28.75 13.62 -40.92
CA GLY A 229 -27.73 14.06 -41.88
C GLY A 229 -27.87 13.53 -43.32
N GLY A 230 -29.08 13.31 -43.85
CA GLY A 230 -29.24 12.74 -45.19
C GLY A 230 -30.42 13.29 -45.99
N THR A 231 -30.35 14.54 -46.48
CA THR A 231 -30.81 14.97 -47.83
C THR A 231 -30.38 16.43 -48.10
N GLU A 232 -29.37 16.55 -48.96
CA GLU A 232 -29.13 17.55 -50.03
C GLU A 232 -29.87 18.91 -50.03
N THR A 233 -29.13 20.02 -50.15
CA THR A 233 -28.96 20.81 -51.40
C THR A 233 -28.38 22.21 -51.12
N GLY A 234 -27.65 22.74 -52.09
CA GLY A 234 -26.64 23.79 -51.91
C GLY A 234 -27.12 25.22 -51.63
N GLY A 235 -26.14 26.06 -51.31
CA GLY A 235 -26.37 27.49 -51.09
C GLY A 235 -25.08 28.20 -50.68
N SER A 236 -24.42 28.78 -51.67
CA SER A 236 -23.37 29.79 -51.55
C SER A 236 -23.66 30.82 -50.44
N THR A 237 -22.66 31.18 -49.63
CA THR A 237 -22.21 32.57 -49.40
C THR A 237 -20.98 32.56 -48.47
N ALA A 238 -19.90 33.15 -48.95
CA ALA A 238 -18.70 33.47 -48.19
C ALA A 238 -18.98 34.60 -47.17
N ILE A 239 -18.47 34.50 -45.94
CA ILE A 239 -18.05 35.64 -45.11
C ILE A 239 -16.94 35.12 -44.17
N GLY A 240 -15.85 35.88 -44.12
CA GLY A 240 -14.56 35.47 -43.57
C GLY A 240 -14.51 35.28 -42.06
N MET A 241 -13.50 34.52 -41.64
CA MET A 241 -13.10 34.41 -40.25
C MET A 241 -11.63 34.78 -40.15
N ASN A 242 -11.39 35.86 -39.40
CA ASN A 242 -10.09 36.27 -38.91
C ASN A 242 -9.41 35.10 -38.19
N GLU A 243 -8.17 34.84 -38.56
CA GLU A 243 -7.22 34.10 -37.75
C GLU A 243 -6.89 34.91 -36.48
N VAL A 244 -7.12 34.32 -35.31
CA VAL A 244 -6.34 34.64 -34.11
C VAL A 244 -5.86 33.31 -33.54
N SER A 245 -4.55 33.12 -33.72
CA SER A 245 -3.72 32.09 -33.12
C SER A 245 -3.67 32.23 -31.60
N GLU A 246 -3.77 31.12 -30.86
CA GLU A 246 -3.12 30.90 -29.55
C GLU A 246 -3.27 29.40 -29.21
N ALA A 247 -2.26 28.59 -29.51
CA ALA A 247 -1.16 28.22 -28.60
C ALA A 247 -1.60 27.36 -27.40
N VAL A 248 -1.41 26.04 -27.52
CA VAL A 248 -1.55 25.05 -26.45
C VAL A 248 -0.29 25.06 -25.58
N PRO A 249 -0.37 25.25 -24.24
CA PRO A 249 0.79 25.06 -23.38
C PRO A 249 0.93 23.59 -22.95
N ILE A 250 2.01 22.95 -23.41
CA ILE A 250 2.53 21.68 -22.91
C ILE A 250 3.19 21.94 -21.56
N LEU A 251 2.63 21.41 -20.47
CA LEU A 251 3.23 21.46 -19.13
C LEU A 251 4.25 20.33 -18.96
N ILE A 252 5.53 20.70 -18.99
CA ILE A 252 6.67 19.90 -18.54
C ILE A 252 6.80 20.08 -17.02
N LEU A 253 6.74 18.97 -16.27
CA LEU A 253 7.03 18.93 -14.84
C LEU A 253 8.55 18.98 -14.59
N PRO A 254 9.07 19.84 -13.71
CA PRO A 254 10.44 19.74 -13.23
C PRO A 254 10.54 18.74 -12.07
N ALA A 255 11.50 17.83 -12.19
CA ALA A 255 11.93 16.95 -11.12
C ALA A 255 12.67 17.74 -10.03
N ARG A 256 12.45 17.35 -8.77
CA ARG A 256 13.42 17.54 -7.69
C ARG A 256 13.40 16.32 -6.78
#